data_AF-A0A9W9RH11-F1
#
_entry.id   AF-A0A9W9RH11-F1
#
_cell.length_a   1.000
_cell.length_b   1.000
_cell.length_c   1.000
_cell.angle_alpha   90.00
_cell.angle_beta   90.00
_cell.angle_gamma   90.00
#
_symmetry.space_group_name_H-M   'P 1'
#
loop_
_entity.id
_entity.type
_entity.pdbx_description
1 polymer ?
#
loop_
_entity_poly.entity_id
_entity_poly.type
_entity_poly.pdbx_seq_one_letter_code
_entity_poly.pdbx_strand_id
1 'polypeptide(L)'
;MRFLCLHGAIGNIENISIQLAPLQKELARDYAASFHYINGLPKGSSNLMSHFFTGFEEYFGAGPHYRWAEDGGVAEESMISRVRKIPVGQNPEDVMRDLAGDREVAWKNHDDVMQYLYDTFEENPDIGGIIGYSEGASIAATFILDEQRRFEETGRERRIKCAMFITGWPPIDPHKGIVLADQEDDLIDVPSLHVVGANDPFRHGAYALYNVCDPDTAALFDTGKGHTIPRSGLVITELGDAIRDLIAKSQEAF
;
A
#
# COMPACT_ATOMS: atom_id res chain seq x y z
N MET A 1 -5.74 16.62 7.71
CA MET A 1 -5.44 16.17 6.33
C MET A 1 -6.41 15.07 5.92
N ARG A 2 -6.88 15.04 4.67
CA ARG A 2 -7.73 13.94 4.17
C ARG A 2 -6.90 12.94 3.38
N PHE A 3 -7.11 11.65 3.64
CA PHE A 3 -6.38 10.55 3.00
C PHE A 3 -7.28 9.69 2.11
N LEU A 4 -6.81 9.37 0.91
CA LEU A 4 -7.39 8.29 0.10
C LEU A 4 -6.90 6.95 0.62
N CYS A 5 -7.80 6.00 0.88
CA CYS A 5 -7.48 4.70 1.48
C CYS A 5 -7.71 3.56 0.48
N LEU A 6 -6.65 2.82 0.18
CA LEU A 6 -6.64 1.68 -0.74
C LEU A 6 -6.59 0.37 0.05
N HIS A 7 -7.59 -0.50 -0.17
CA HIS A 7 -7.65 -1.81 0.47
C HIS A 7 -6.57 -2.77 -0.05
N GLY A 8 -6.27 -3.80 0.72
CA GLY A 8 -5.39 -4.89 0.28
C GLY A 8 -6.07 -5.82 -0.70
N ALA A 9 -5.30 -6.79 -1.18
CA ALA A 9 -5.80 -7.79 -2.12
C ALA A 9 -7.02 -8.53 -1.59
N ILE A 10 -7.97 -8.82 -2.49
CA ILE A 10 -9.21 -9.54 -2.15
C ILE A 10 -9.93 -8.79 -1.01
N GLY A 11 -9.93 -7.46 -1.13
CA GLY A 11 -10.46 -6.55 -0.14
C GLY A 11 -11.66 -5.77 -0.68
N ASN A 12 -12.24 -4.94 0.17
CA ASN A 12 -13.25 -3.96 -0.19
C ASN A 12 -13.28 -2.84 0.85
N ILE A 13 -14.04 -1.78 0.55
CA ILE A 13 -14.20 -0.62 1.43
C ILE A 13 -14.79 -0.97 2.81
N GLU A 14 -15.67 -1.97 2.91
CA GLU A 14 -16.29 -2.35 4.19
C GLU A 14 -15.22 -2.92 5.13
N ASN A 15 -14.39 -3.83 4.63
CA ASN A 15 -13.33 -4.46 5.40
C ASN A 15 -12.27 -3.45 5.86
N ILE A 16 -11.71 -2.67 4.93
CA ILE A 16 -10.64 -1.73 5.30
C ILE A 16 -11.16 -0.61 6.21
N SER A 17 -12.40 -0.12 6.02
CA SER A 17 -12.96 0.91 6.88
C SER A 17 -13.18 0.40 8.30
N ILE A 18 -13.63 -0.84 8.48
CA ILE A 18 -13.72 -1.49 9.80
C ILE A 18 -12.34 -1.63 10.44
N GLN A 19 -11.33 -2.03 9.66
CA GLN A 19 -9.96 -2.21 10.16
C GLN A 19 -9.31 -0.89 10.58
N LEU A 20 -9.52 0.19 9.83
CA LEU A 20 -8.98 1.53 10.11
C LEU A 20 -9.84 2.36 11.07
N ALA A 21 -11.08 1.96 11.36
CA ALA A 21 -11.99 2.70 12.23
C ALA A 21 -11.40 3.09 13.61
N PRO A 22 -10.65 2.23 14.32
CA PRO A 22 -10.03 2.62 15.60
C PRO A 22 -9.04 3.79 15.46
N LEU A 23 -8.21 3.76 14.41
CA LEU A 23 -7.26 4.82 14.11
C LEU A 23 -7.96 6.10 13.64
N GLN A 24 -8.97 5.96 12.78
CA GLN A 24 -9.79 7.09 12.33
C GLN A 24 -10.45 7.79 13.52
N LYS A 25 -10.97 7.02 14.49
CA LYS A 25 -11.56 7.57 15.72
C LYS A 25 -10.54 8.30 16.58
N GLU A 26 -9.30 7.80 16.65
CA GLU A 26 -8.22 8.46 17.38
C GLU A 26 -7.85 9.81 16.75
N LEU A 27 -7.66 9.85 15.43
CA LEU A 27 -7.31 11.06 14.67
C LEU A 27 -8.45 12.06 14.54
N ALA A 28 -9.70 11.63 14.74
CA ALA A 28 -10.87 12.51 14.74
C ALA A 28 -10.97 13.36 16.03
N ARG A 29 -10.25 13.00 17.10
CA ARG A 29 -10.32 13.71 18.40
C ARG A 29 -9.82 15.15 18.33
N ASP A 30 -8.87 15.41 17.44
CA ASP A 30 -8.21 16.69 17.23
C ASP A 30 -8.28 17.13 15.76
N TYR A 31 -9.10 16.46 14.95
CA TYR A 31 -9.27 16.73 13.52
C TYR A 31 -7.96 16.60 12.71
N ALA A 32 -6.99 15.82 13.21
CA ALA A 32 -5.72 15.61 12.54
C ALA A 32 -5.90 14.99 11.15
N ALA A 33 -6.78 13.99 11.03
CA ALA A 33 -7.04 13.33 9.76
C ALA A 33 -8.47 12.80 9.56
N SER A 34 -8.86 12.63 8.30
CA SER A 34 -10.08 11.94 7.86
C SER A 34 -9.80 11.04 6.65
N PHE A 35 -10.60 9.99 6.48
CA PHE A 35 -10.35 8.92 5.50
C PHE A 35 -11.45 8.86 4.44
N HIS A 36 -11.05 8.72 3.17
CA HIS A 36 -11.91 8.48 2.03
C HIS A 36 -11.54 7.13 1.42
N TYR A 37 -12.51 6.21 1.35
CA TYR A 37 -12.27 4.84 0.93
C TYR A 37 -12.85 4.61 -0.46
N ILE A 38 -12.10 3.87 -1.29
CA ILE A 38 -12.54 3.45 -2.63
C ILE A 38 -12.29 1.95 -2.82
N ASN A 39 -13.05 1.31 -3.70
CA ASN A 39 -12.80 -0.06 -4.15
C ASN A 39 -11.89 -0.05 -5.37
N GLY A 40 -11.18 -1.14 -5.60
CA GLY A 40 -10.57 -1.42 -6.91
C GLY A 40 -11.61 -1.50 -8.03
N LEU A 41 -11.15 -1.43 -9.28
CA LEU A 41 -12.03 -1.45 -10.45
C LEU A 41 -12.86 -2.75 -10.50
N PRO A 42 -14.16 -2.70 -10.89
CA PRO A 42 -15.05 -3.87 -10.91
C PRO A 42 -14.56 -5.06 -11.76
N LYS A 43 -13.71 -4.80 -12.77
CA LYS A 43 -13.15 -5.81 -13.69
C LYS A 43 -12.10 -6.74 -13.05
N GLY A 44 -11.67 -6.48 -11.81
CA GLY A 44 -10.76 -7.34 -11.05
C GLY A 44 -11.43 -8.27 -10.02
N SER A 45 -12.76 -8.48 -10.08
CA SER A 45 -13.47 -9.32 -9.11
C SER A 45 -13.08 -10.80 -9.22
N SER A 46 -12.12 -11.24 -8.42
CA SER A 46 -11.69 -12.63 -8.35
C SER A 46 -12.68 -13.47 -7.51
N ASN A 47 -13.87 -13.73 -8.05
CA ASN A 47 -14.79 -14.74 -7.48
C ASN A 47 -14.20 -16.17 -7.53
N LEU A 48 -13.03 -16.34 -8.15
CA LEU A 48 -12.35 -17.61 -8.29
C LEU A 48 -11.86 -18.15 -6.94
N MET A 49 -11.37 -17.29 -6.04
CA MET A 49 -10.72 -17.75 -4.80
C MET A 49 -11.69 -18.18 -3.69
N SER A 50 -12.90 -17.62 -3.66
CA SER A 50 -13.94 -17.99 -2.69
C SER A 50 -14.37 -19.46 -2.79
N HIS A 51 -14.18 -20.08 -3.96
CA HIS A 51 -14.54 -21.49 -4.19
C HIS A 51 -13.48 -22.48 -3.69
N PHE A 52 -12.22 -22.05 -3.50
CA PHE A 52 -11.11 -22.96 -3.19
C PHE A 52 -10.66 -22.94 -1.72
N PHE A 53 -11.08 -21.96 -0.91
CA PHE A 53 -10.65 -21.82 0.48
C PHE A 53 -11.81 -21.95 1.46
N THR A 54 -11.85 -23.05 2.22
CA THR A 54 -12.74 -23.18 3.39
C THR A 54 -12.35 -22.12 4.44
N GLY A 55 -13.31 -21.31 4.91
CA GLY A 55 -13.05 -20.18 5.82
C GLY A 55 -12.67 -18.86 5.12
N PHE A 56 -12.80 -18.78 3.79
CA PHE A 56 -12.48 -17.58 3.01
C PHE A 56 -13.22 -16.32 3.49
N GLU A 57 -14.54 -16.41 3.73
CA GLU A 57 -15.34 -15.28 4.22
C GLU A 57 -14.99 -14.89 5.67
N GLU A 58 -14.52 -15.83 6.51
CA GLU A 58 -14.06 -15.51 7.87
C GLU A 58 -12.75 -14.70 7.84
N TYR A 59 -11.91 -14.92 6.84
CA TYR A 59 -10.63 -14.24 6.69
C TYR A 59 -10.72 -12.94 5.89
N PHE A 60 -11.40 -12.97 4.74
CA PHE A 60 -11.52 -11.86 3.79
C PHE A 60 -12.85 -11.10 3.88
N GLY A 61 -13.73 -11.47 4.81
CA GLY A 61 -15.05 -10.83 4.95
C GLY A 61 -16.02 -11.16 3.81
N ALA A 62 -17.20 -10.56 3.88
CA ALA A 62 -18.21 -10.70 2.84
C ALA A 62 -17.78 -9.98 1.55
N GLY A 63 -18.16 -10.56 0.40
CA GLY A 63 -17.93 -9.95 -0.90
C GLY A 63 -18.88 -8.77 -1.18
N PRO A 64 -18.70 -8.06 -2.32
CA PRO A 64 -17.72 -8.37 -3.37
C PRO A 64 -16.27 -8.11 -2.93
N HIS A 65 -15.34 -8.90 -3.46
CA HIS A 65 -13.89 -8.75 -3.25
C HIS A 65 -13.25 -8.16 -4.51
N TYR A 66 -12.34 -7.23 -4.30
CA TYR A 66 -11.65 -6.50 -5.35
C TYR A 66 -10.14 -6.72 -5.26
N ARG A 67 -9.50 -6.65 -6.41
CA ARG A 67 -8.06 -6.57 -6.61
C ARG A 67 -7.76 -5.28 -7.37
N TRP A 68 -6.57 -4.73 -7.16
CA TRP A 68 -6.13 -3.57 -7.92
C TRP A 68 -5.42 -3.97 -9.21
N ALA A 69 -4.45 -4.86 -9.10
CA ALA A 69 -3.67 -5.34 -10.23
C ALA A 69 -4.24 -6.64 -10.80
N GLU A 70 -4.56 -6.63 -12.09
CA GLU A 70 -4.89 -7.81 -12.88
C GLU A 70 -3.61 -8.49 -13.38
N ASP A 71 -3.27 -9.62 -12.78
CA ASP A 71 -2.10 -10.44 -13.10
C ASP A 71 -2.49 -11.78 -13.78
N GLY A 72 -3.78 -12.00 -14.02
CA GLY A 72 -4.31 -13.26 -14.55
C GLY A 72 -4.46 -14.40 -13.53
N GLY A 73 -4.40 -14.12 -12.22
CA GLY A 73 -4.64 -15.09 -11.14
C GLY A 73 -3.41 -15.93 -10.76
N VAL A 74 -2.21 -15.50 -11.16
CA VAL A 74 -1.00 -16.33 -11.08
C VAL A 74 -0.18 -16.01 -9.82
N ALA A 75 -0.27 -14.80 -9.24
CA ALA A 75 0.63 -14.33 -8.18
C ALA A 75 0.38 -14.95 -6.80
N GLU A 76 -0.83 -14.91 -6.25
CA GLU A 76 -1.01 -15.20 -4.81
C GLU A 76 -0.71 -16.65 -4.39
N GLU A 77 -1.19 -17.65 -5.14
CA GLU A 77 -0.98 -19.07 -4.78
C GLU A 77 0.51 -19.45 -4.82
N SER A 78 1.26 -18.89 -5.77
CA SER A 78 2.70 -19.06 -5.89
C SER A 78 3.47 -18.31 -4.81
N MET A 79 3.06 -17.09 -4.46
CA MET A 79 3.76 -16.25 -3.48
C MET A 79 3.68 -16.81 -2.06
N ILE A 80 2.50 -17.29 -1.62
CA ILE A 80 2.34 -17.92 -0.30
C ILE A 80 3.26 -19.15 -0.18
N SER A 81 3.40 -19.94 -1.25
CA SER A 81 4.26 -21.13 -1.26
C SER A 81 5.76 -20.80 -1.18
N ARG A 82 6.18 -19.66 -1.76
CA ARG A 82 7.57 -19.20 -1.79
C ARG A 82 8.00 -18.51 -0.51
N VAL A 83 7.10 -17.74 0.13
CA VAL A 83 7.38 -17.04 1.40
C VAL A 83 7.79 -18.00 2.51
N ARG A 84 7.24 -19.21 2.54
CA ARG A 84 7.62 -20.26 3.49
C ARG A 84 9.06 -20.79 3.31
N LYS A 85 9.72 -20.46 2.19
CA LYS A 85 11.05 -20.95 1.81
C LYS A 85 12.12 -19.87 1.84
N ILE A 86 11.79 -18.64 2.26
CA ILE A 86 12.75 -17.53 2.30
C ILE A 86 13.88 -17.83 3.30
N PRO A 87 15.14 -17.84 2.87
CA PRO A 87 16.30 -17.97 3.75
C PRO A 87 16.37 -16.84 4.78
N VAL A 88 16.75 -17.19 6.03
CA VAL A 88 17.03 -16.19 7.07
C VAL A 88 18.35 -15.47 6.73
N GLY A 89 18.33 -14.13 6.68
CA GLY A 89 19.53 -13.31 6.56
C GLY A 89 19.84 -12.72 5.18
N GLN A 90 18.94 -12.88 4.20
CA GLN A 90 18.99 -12.10 2.94
C GLN A 90 18.51 -10.66 3.17
N ASN A 91 19.02 -9.71 2.37
CA ASN A 91 18.50 -8.34 2.36
C ASN A 91 17.08 -8.29 1.74
N PRO A 92 16.29 -7.24 2.01
CA PRO A 92 14.93 -7.13 1.49
C PRO A 92 14.81 -7.26 -0.04
N GLU A 93 15.73 -6.66 -0.80
CA GLU A 93 15.71 -6.60 -2.26
C GLU A 93 15.88 -8.01 -2.88
N ASP A 94 16.83 -8.79 -2.38
CA ASP A 94 17.06 -10.18 -2.83
C ASP A 94 15.86 -11.06 -2.51
N VAL A 95 15.25 -10.90 -1.33
CA VAL A 95 14.02 -11.61 -0.98
C VAL A 95 12.90 -11.27 -1.95
N MET A 96 12.75 -9.99 -2.33
CA MET A 96 11.75 -9.58 -3.30
C MET A 96 12.00 -10.14 -4.69
N ARG A 97 13.25 -10.19 -5.15
CA ARG A 97 13.63 -10.86 -6.41
C ARG A 97 13.31 -12.35 -6.39
N ASP A 98 13.63 -13.05 -5.30
CA ASP A 98 13.33 -14.48 -5.15
C ASP A 98 11.81 -14.74 -5.14
N LEU A 99 11.03 -13.84 -4.52
CA LEU A 99 9.57 -13.94 -4.48
C LEU A 99 8.92 -13.67 -5.83
N ALA A 100 9.36 -12.64 -6.55
CA ALA A 100 8.92 -12.35 -7.91
C ALA A 100 9.26 -13.51 -8.86
N GLY A 101 10.49 -14.03 -8.77
CA GLY A 101 11.06 -15.02 -9.69
C GLY A 101 11.09 -14.54 -11.14
N ASP A 102 11.26 -15.45 -12.10
CA ASP A 102 11.40 -15.15 -13.54
C ASP A 102 10.10 -14.67 -14.25
N ARG A 103 9.14 -14.09 -13.52
CA ARG A 103 7.85 -13.71 -14.10
C ARG A 103 7.97 -12.35 -14.81
N GLU A 104 7.51 -12.30 -16.06
CA GLU A 104 6.99 -11.04 -16.62
C GLU A 104 5.80 -10.64 -15.76
N VAL A 105 6.00 -9.70 -14.85
CA VAL A 105 4.91 -9.11 -14.06
C VAL A 105 4.12 -8.21 -15.00
N ALA A 106 3.15 -8.78 -15.70
CA ALA A 106 2.24 -8.02 -16.53
C ALA A 106 1.06 -7.52 -15.67
N TRP A 107 1.14 -6.28 -15.18
CA TRP A 107 0.00 -5.58 -14.60
C TRP A 107 -0.91 -5.08 -15.75
N LYS A 108 -1.90 -5.89 -16.12
CA LYS A 108 -2.65 -5.71 -17.38
C LYS A 108 -3.53 -4.46 -17.40
N ASN A 109 -4.11 -4.10 -16.25
CA ASN A 109 -5.00 -2.95 -16.10
C ASN A 109 -4.29 -1.74 -15.46
N HIS A 110 -2.96 -1.63 -15.58
CA HIS A 110 -2.17 -0.53 -14.99
C HIS A 110 -2.73 0.84 -15.36
N ASP A 111 -2.90 1.12 -16.66
CA ASP A 111 -3.31 2.44 -17.13
C ASP A 111 -4.73 2.79 -16.68
N ASP A 112 -5.64 1.80 -16.67
CA ASP A 112 -7.00 1.97 -16.17
C ASP A 112 -7.01 2.32 -14.66
N VAL A 113 -6.15 1.67 -13.86
CA VAL A 113 -6.04 1.96 -12.42
C VAL A 113 -5.42 3.33 -12.18
N MET A 114 -4.35 3.69 -12.89
CA MET A 114 -3.73 5.02 -12.76
C MET A 114 -4.72 6.12 -13.12
N GLN A 115 -5.43 5.97 -14.25
CA GLN A 115 -6.45 6.93 -14.66
C GLN A 115 -7.57 7.04 -13.61
N TYR A 116 -8.05 5.91 -13.08
CA TYR A 116 -9.07 5.91 -12.04
C TYR A 116 -8.62 6.64 -10.75
N LEU A 117 -7.36 6.49 -10.35
CA LEU A 117 -6.82 7.23 -9.21
C LEU A 117 -6.73 8.73 -9.51
N TYR A 118 -6.26 9.12 -10.70
CA TYR A 118 -6.26 10.53 -11.10
C TYR A 118 -7.66 11.14 -11.08
N ASP A 119 -8.64 10.47 -11.68
CA ASP A 119 -10.04 10.93 -11.68
C ASP A 119 -10.55 11.08 -10.24
N THR A 120 -10.22 10.13 -9.36
CA THR A 120 -10.60 10.19 -7.93
C THR A 120 -10.00 11.42 -7.23
N PHE A 121 -8.73 11.75 -7.49
CA PHE A 121 -8.09 12.95 -6.92
C PHE A 121 -8.63 14.25 -7.53
N GLU A 122 -9.03 14.24 -8.80
CA GLU A 122 -9.69 15.38 -9.46
C GLU A 122 -11.09 15.64 -8.85
N GLU A 123 -11.85 14.58 -8.56
CA GLU A 123 -13.16 14.68 -7.90
C GLU A 123 -13.07 15.04 -6.40
N ASN A 124 -11.93 14.77 -5.75
CA ASN A 124 -11.71 15.02 -4.33
C ASN A 124 -10.46 15.89 -4.09
N PRO A 125 -10.50 17.18 -4.47
CA PRO A 125 -9.31 18.04 -4.45
C PRO A 125 -8.81 18.42 -3.05
N ASP A 126 -9.52 18.03 -1.99
CA ASP A 126 -9.10 18.22 -0.59
C ASP A 126 -8.26 17.05 -0.05
N ILE A 127 -8.13 15.95 -0.81
CA ILE A 127 -7.25 14.84 -0.46
C ILE A 127 -5.80 15.23 -0.80
N GLY A 128 -4.91 15.08 0.19
CA GLY A 128 -3.48 15.36 0.05
C GLY A 128 -2.59 14.26 0.64
N GLY A 129 -3.17 13.17 1.15
CA GLY A 129 -2.43 12.00 1.60
C GLY A 129 -3.02 10.71 1.04
N ILE A 130 -2.23 9.65 1.07
CA ILE A 130 -2.67 8.32 0.65
C ILE A 130 -2.30 7.25 1.69
N ILE A 131 -3.21 6.31 1.90
CA ILE A 131 -3.02 5.16 2.78
C ILE A 131 -3.22 3.91 1.95
N GLY A 132 -2.25 3.01 1.94
CA GLY A 132 -2.38 1.71 1.28
C GLY A 132 -2.13 0.56 2.25
N TYR A 133 -2.96 -0.48 2.18
CA TYR A 133 -2.75 -1.72 2.90
C TYR A 133 -2.35 -2.84 1.94
N SER A 134 -1.27 -3.59 2.23
CA SER A 134 -0.83 -4.74 1.44
C SER A 134 -0.72 -4.40 -0.07
N GLU A 135 -1.46 -5.05 -0.98
CA GLU A 135 -1.52 -4.67 -2.41
C GLU A 135 -1.78 -3.16 -2.60
N GLY A 136 -2.74 -2.58 -1.87
CA GLY A 136 -3.05 -1.15 -1.97
C GLY A 136 -1.87 -0.24 -1.63
N ALA A 137 -0.90 -0.70 -0.84
CA ALA A 137 0.33 0.06 -0.60
C ALA A 137 1.24 0.10 -1.82
N SER A 138 1.38 -1.02 -2.55
CA SER A 138 2.14 -1.06 -3.81
C SER A 138 1.51 -0.14 -4.85
N ILE A 139 0.17 -0.14 -4.94
CA ILE A 139 -0.57 0.73 -5.86
C ILE A 139 -0.41 2.20 -5.49
N ALA A 140 -0.51 2.54 -4.20
CA ALA A 140 -0.28 3.90 -3.71
C ALA A 140 1.15 4.37 -4.01
N ALA A 141 2.14 3.50 -3.79
CA ALA A 141 3.54 3.79 -4.06
C ALA A 141 3.81 3.98 -5.57
N THR A 142 3.26 3.12 -6.43
CA THR A 142 3.30 3.30 -7.90
C THR A 142 2.66 4.62 -8.32
N PHE A 143 1.51 4.98 -7.75
CA PHE A 143 0.83 6.22 -8.11
C PHE A 143 1.68 7.46 -7.78
N ILE A 144 2.38 7.46 -6.64
CA ILE A 144 3.27 8.59 -6.28
C ILE A 144 4.42 8.74 -7.28
N LEU A 145 5.03 7.62 -7.71
CA LEU A 145 6.05 7.64 -8.75
C LEU A 145 5.49 8.07 -10.11
N ASP A 146 4.26 7.67 -10.45
CA ASP A 146 3.59 8.15 -11.67
C ASP A 146 3.33 9.67 -11.60
N GLU A 147 2.92 10.22 -10.44
CA GLU A 147 2.79 11.66 -10.25
C GLU A 147 4.14 12.39 -10.41
N GLN A 148 5.23 11.85 -9.84
CA GLN A 148 6.58 12.40 -10.02
C GLN A 148 6.96 12.46 -11.51
N ARG A 149 6.78 11.34 -12.23
CA ARG A 149 7.05 11.27 -13.67
C ARG A 149 6.20 12.26 -14.46
N ARG A 150 4.89 12.33 -14.21
CA ARG A 150 4.00 13.25 -14.94
C ARG A 150 4.32 14.72 -14.66
N PHE A 151 4.77 15.03 -13.44
CA PHE A 151 5.26 16.38 -13.12
C PHE A 151 6.47 16.75 -13.99
N GLU A 152 7.45 15.85 -14.12
CA GLU A 152 8.63 16.08 -14.95
C GLU A 152 8.31 16.14 -16.45
N GLU A 153 7.48 15.22 -16.95
CA GLU A 153 7.17 15.09 -18.37
C GLU A 153 6.19 16.17 -18.88
N THR A 154 5.22 16.56 -18.06
CA THR A 154 4.08 17.38 -18.49
C THR A 154 3.85 18.63 -17.64
N GLY A 155 4.52 18.76 -16.48
CA GLY A 155 4.29 19.84 -15.53
C GLY A 155 2.98 19.68 -14.74
N ARG A 156 2.34 18.50 -14.76
CA ARG A 156 1.12 18.24 -13.98
C ARG A 156 1.45 18.31 -12.49
N GLU A 157 0.77 19.20 -11.77
CA GLU A 157 0.97 19.38 -10.32
C GLU A 157 0.67 18.09 -9.55
N ARG A 158 1.58 17.75 -8.64
CA ARG A 158 1.49 16.57 -7.76
C ARG A 158 0.47 16.82 -6.65
N ARG A 159 -0.33 15.80 -6.34
CA ARG A 159 -1.43 15.87 -5.36
C ARG A 159 -1.05 15.28 -4.02
N ILE A 160 -0.29 14.20 -4.01
CA ILE A 160 0.11 13.53 -2.77
C ILE A 160 1.24 14.29 -2.08
N LYS A 161 1.05 14.55 -0.78
CA LYS A 161 2.01 15.22 0.09
C LYS A 161 2.64 14.30 1.13
N CYS A 162 1.99 13.17 1.45
CA CYS A 162 2.55 12.12 2.28
C CYS A 162 1.80 10.80 2.10
N ALA A 163 2.42 9.70 2.52
CA ALA A 163 1.85 8.37 2.41
C ALA A 163 1.99 7.54 3.71
N MET A 164 1.01 6.69 4.00
CA MET A 164 1.16 5.62 4.97
C MET A 164 0.98 4.26 4.29
N PHE A 165 1.99 3.41 4.42
CA PHE A 165 1.99 2.07 3.85
C PHE A 165 1.89 1.04 4.98
N ILE A 166 0.82 0.25 5.00
CA ILE A 166 0.60 -0.77 6.01
C ILE A 166 0.89 -2.14 5.40
N THR A 167 1.93 -2.81 5.91
CA THR A 167 2.39 -4.14 5.47
C THR A 167 2.48 -4.25 3.95
N GLY A 168 2.95 -3.17 3.32
CA GLY A 168 2.95 -2.97 1.87
C GLY A 168 4.15 -3.59 1.17
N TRP A 169 4.07 -3.70 -0.15
CA TRP A 169 5.18 -4.14 -1.01
C TRP A 169 5.63 -2.98 -1.91
N PRO A 170 6.83 -3.05 -2.51
CA PRO A 170 7.36 -1.96 -3.32
C PRO A 170 6.46 -1.60 -4.51
N PRO A 171 6.66 -0.42 -5.13
CA PRO A 171 5.99 -0.04 -6.37
C PRO A 171 6.18 -1.08 -7.47
N ILE A 172 5.25 -1.11 -8.39
CA ILE A 172 5.28 -1.96 -9.58
C ILE A 172 5.37 -1.06 -10.81
N ASP A 173 6.39 -1.31 -11.64
CA ASP A 173 6.47 -0.86 -13.01
C ASP A 173 5.80 -1.93 -13.91
N PRO A 174 4.90 -1.55 -14.83
CA PRO A 174 4.13 -2.50 -15.66
C PRO A 174 4.99 -3.30 -16.65
N HIS A 175 6.23 -2.90 -16.91
CA HIS A 175 7.16 -3.53 -17.84
C HIS A 175 8.34 -4.20 -17.14
N LYS A 176 8.83 -3.63 -16.04
CA LYS A 176 10.00 -4.12 -15.30
C LYS A 176 9.62 -4.98 -14.08
N GLY A 177 8.39 -4.86 -13.59
CA GLY A 177 7.92 -5.52 -12.37
C GLY A 177 8.21 -4.72 -11.11
N ILE A 178 8.59 -5.39 -10.02
CA ILE A 178 8.79 -4.72 -8.72
C ILE A 178 9.98 -3.76 -8.82
N VAL A 179 9.76 -2.52 -8.40
CA VAL A 179 10.80 -1.47 -8.31
C VAL A 179 11.52 -1.61 -6.97
N LEU A 180 12.84 -1.73 -7.01
CA LEU A 180 13.70 -1.90 -5.84
C LEU A 180 14.75 -0.79 -5.78
N ALA A 181 15.15 -0.44 -4.56
CA ALA A 181 16.05 0.69 -4.28
C ALA A 181 17.48 0.49 -4.83
N ASP A 182 17.87 -0.75 -5.12
CA ASP A 182 19.17 -1.08 -5.71
C ASP A 182 19.16 -1.12 -7.25
N GLN A 183 18.01 -0.83 -7.88
CA GLN A 183 17.81 -0.87 -9.33
C GLN A 183 17.53 0.50 -9.95
N GLU A 184 16.83 1.37 -9.23
CA GLU A 184 16.40 2.68 -9.70
C GLU A 184 16.84 3.75 -8.69
N ASP A 185 17.32 4.89 -9.19
CA ASP A 185 17.71 6.02 -8.34
C ASP A 185 16.51 6.90 -7.93
N ASP A 186 15.35 6.70 -8.57
CA ASP A 186 14.13 7.46 -8.31
C ASP A 186 13.48 7.03 -6.99
N LEU A 187 13.61 7.88 -5.97
CA LEU A 187 12.98 7.68 -4.67
C LEU A 187 11.57 8.26 -4.66
N ILE A 188 10.69 7.62 -3.87
CA ILE A 188 9.45 8.27 -3.42
C ILE A 188 9.86 9.40 -2.46
N ASP A 189 9.69 10.63 -2.91
CA ASP A 189 10.22 11.84 -2.25
C ASP A 189 9.22 12.51 -1.29
N VAL A 190 8.02 11.95 -1.13
CA VAL A 190 7.06 12.42 -0.13
C VAL A 190 7.33 11.76 1.22
N PRO A 191 7.15 12.47 2.35
CA PRO A 191 7.19 11.86 3.67
C PRO A 191 6.31 10.61 3.75
N SER A 192 6.86 9.53 4.28
CA SER A 192 6.18 8.23 4.34
C SER A 192 6.25 7.58 5.72
N LEU A 193 5.17 6.89 6.10
CA LEU A 193 5.09 6.09 7.32
C LEU A 193 4.83 4.63 6.96
N HIS A 194 5.73 3.75 7.37
CA HIS A 194 5.69 2.32 7.04
C HIS A 194 5.29 1.53 8.29
N VAL A 195 4.06 1.08 8.32
CA VAL A 195 3.49 0.30 9.43
C VAL A 195 3.71 -1.17 9.17
N VAL A 196 4.56 -1.82 9.95
CA VAL A 196 4.99 -3.22 9.74
C VAL A 196 4.74 -4.04 10.99
N GLY A 197 4.50 -5.34 10.85
CA GLY A 197 4.49 -6.26 11.98
C GLY A 197 5.77 -7.07 12.03
N ALA A 198 6.48 -7.10 13.17
CA ALA A 198 7.65 -7.95 13.37
C ALA A 198 7.42 -9.43 12.99
N ASN A 199 6.21 -9.93 13.21
CA ASN A 199 5.81 -11.31 12.94
C ASN A 199 5.14 -11.48 11.56
N ASP A 200 5.13 -10.44 10.72
CA ASP A 200 4.62 -10.52 9.36
C ASP A 200 5.58 -11.40 8.51
N PRO A 201 5.09 -12.51 7.90
CA PRO A 201 5.90 -13.33 7.00
C PRO A 201 6.32 -12.57 5.73
N PHE A 202 5.61 -11.48 5.39
CA PHE A 202 5.86 -10.63 4.23
C PHE A 202 6.63 -9.34 4.56
N ARG A 203 7.15 -9.18 5.78
CA ARG A 203 7.81 -7.93 6.24
C ARG A 203 8.95 -7.45 5.35
N HIS A 204 9.66 -8.34 4.65
CA HIS A 204 10.73 -7.95 3.73
C HIS A 204 10.20 -7.10 2.56
N GLY A 205 8.96 -7.31 2.11
CA GLY A 205 8.33 -6.43 1.12
C GLY A 205 8.12 -5.02 1.67
N ALA A 206 7.75 -4.89 2.95
CA ALA A 206 7.60 -3.59 3.58
C ALA A 206 8.93 -2.89 3.82
N TYR A 207 10.00 -3.65 4.12
CA TYR A 207 11.35 -3.09 4.21
C TYR A 207 11.90 -2.67 2.84
N ALA A 208 11.65 -3.44 1.78
CA ALA A 208 12.02 -3.04 0.42
C ALA A 208 11.23 -1.80 -0.02
N LEU A 209 9.95 -1.69 0.35
CA LEU A 209 9.15 -0.49 0.11
C LEU A 209 9.69 0.72 0.91
N TYR A 210 10.15 0.51 2.14
CA TYR A 210 10.82 1.55 2.92
C TYR A 210 12.10 2.05 2.25
N ASN A 211 12.89 1.13 1.67
CA ASN A 211 14.16 1.47 1.03
C ASN A 211 14.00 2.27 -0.27
N VAL A 212 12.84 2.21 -0.95
CA VAL A 212 12.55 3.05 -2.13
C VAL A 212 12.00 4.43 -1.78
N CYS A 213 11.82 4.74 -0.49
CA CYS A 213 11.39 6.06 -0.04
C CYS A 213 12.60 6.90 0.42
N ASP A 214 12.44 8.23 0.37
CA ASP A 214 13.44 9.16 0.88
C ASP A 214 13.79 8.86 2.35
N PRO A 215 15.05 8.48 2.66
CA PRO A 215 15.45 8.08 4.01
C PRO A 215 15.39 9.21 5.04
N ASP A 216 15.41 10.48 4.62
CA ASP A 216 15.34 11.62 5.54
C ASP A 216 13.91 11.83 6.08
N THR A 217 12.91 11.45 5.28
CA THR A 217 11.49 11.69 5.60
C THR A 217 10.70 10.42 5.92
N ALA A 218 11.16 9.24 5.49
CA ALA A 218 10.55 7.95 5.75
C ALA A 218 10.72 7.47 7.21
N ALA A 219 9.64 6.99 7.82
CA ALA A 219 9.62 6.43 9.17
C ALA A 219 9.06 5.00 9.20
N LEU A 220 9.61 4.14 10.05
CA LEU A 220 9.10 2.79 10.33
C LEU A 220 8.36 2.75 11.66
N PHE A 221 7.19 2.11 11.67
CA PHE A 221 6.38 1.87 12.87
C PHE A 221 6.11 0.36 13.01
N ASP A 222 6.75 -0.28 13.98
CA ASP A 222 6.55 -1.71 14.24
C ASP A 222 5.39 -1.93 15.22
N THR A 223 4.40 -2.71 14.78
CA THR A 223 3.21 -3.04 15.55
C THR A 223 3.42 -4.26 16.47
N GLY A 224 4.51 -5.01 16.28
CA GLY A 224 4.77 -6.30 16.92
C GLY A 224 3.84 -7.44 16.48
N LYS A 225 2.91 -7.18 15.55
CA LYS A 225 1.90 -8.14 15.07
C LYS A 225 2.33 -8.82 13.77
N GLY A 226 1.40 -9.53 13.13
CA GLY A 226 1.59 -10.13 11.81
C GLY A 226 1.15 -9.19 10.67
N HIS A 227 0.75 -9.78 9.53
CA HIS A 227 0.21 -9.07 8.37
C HIS A 227 -1.19 -8.51 8.62
N THR A 228 -1.31 -7.51 9.49
CA THR A 228 -2.60 -7.01 9.97
C THR A 228 -2.55 -5.52 10.32
N ILE A 229 -3.64 -4.80 10.07
CA ILE A 229 -3.86 -3.45 10.58
C ILE A 229 -4.10 -3.50 12.11
N PRO A 230 -3.42 -2.66 12.93
CA PRO A 230 -3.71 -2.55 14.35
C PRO A 230 -5.16 -2.11 14.60
N ARG A 231 -5.88 -2.79 15.50
CA ARG A 231 -7.31 -2.52 15.78
C ARG A 231 -7.66 -2.11 17.21
N SER A 232 -6.71 -2.14 18.14
CA SER A 232 -6.98 -1.87 19.55
C SER A 232 -5.71 -1.73 20.38
N GLY A 233 -5.85 -1.14 21.56
CA GLY A 233 -4.77 -0.98 22.54
C GLY A 233 -3.97 0.30 22.34
N LEU A 234 -2.88 0.42 23.11
CA LEU A 234 -1.99 1.59 23.11
C LEU A 234 -1.40 1.90 21.74
N VAL A 235 -1.15 0.85 20.94
CA VAL A 235 -0.62 0.95 19.57
C VAL A 235 -1.47 1.85 18.66
N ILE A 236 -2.78 2.01 18.91
CA ILE A 236 -3.63 2.92 18.13
C ILE A 236 -3.29 4.38 18.43
N THR A 237 -3.06 4.71 19.70
CA THR A 237 -2.66 6.05 20.12
C THR A 237 -1.27 6.38 19.59
N GLU A 238 -0.32 5.45 19.73
CA GLU A 238 1.05 5.62 19.21
C GLU A 238 1.08 5.75 17.68
N LEU A 239 0.27 4.97 16.97
CA LEU A 239 0.13 5.10 15.51
C LEU A 239 -0.54 6.43 15.13
N GLY A 240 -1.50 6.91 15.94
CA GLY A 240 -2.10 8.22 15.78
C GLY A 240 -1.05 9.34 15.87
N ASP A 241 -0.14 9.26 16.84
CA ASP A 241 0.96 10.21 16.99
C ASP A 241 1.94 10.14 15.81
N ALA A 242 2.30 8.95 15.35
CA ALA A 242 3.15 8.78 14.18
C ALA A 242 2.52 9.39 12.89
N ILE A 243 1.20 9.33 12.73
CA ILE A 243 0.51 9.97 11.60
C ILE A 243 0.47 11.49 11.75
N ARG A 244 0.37 12.02 12.96
CA ARG A 244 0.48 13.47 13.19
C ARG A 244 1.87 13.98 12.80
N ASP A 245 2.92 13.25 13.16
CA ASP A 245 4.29 13.57 12.78
C ASP A 245 4.48 13.50 11.26
N LEU A 246 3.91 12.47 10.60
CA LEU A 246 3.89 12.36 9.14
C LEU A 246 3.23 13.59 8.48
N ILE A 247 2.07 14.01 9.00
CA ILE A 247 1.35 15.18 8.50
C ILE A 247 2.17 16.46 8.71
N ALA A 248 2.83 16.61 9.85
CA ALA A 248 3.68 17.77 10.11
C ALA A 248 4.84 17.85 9.11
N LYS A 249 5.55 16.74 8.86
CA LYS A 249 6.62 16.68 7.84
C LYS A 249 6.12 17.06 6.44
N SER A 250 4.91 16.64 6.07
CA SER A 250 4.32 16.97 4.77
C SER A 250 4.04 18.47 4.55
N GLN A 251 4.00 19.26 5.62
CA GLN A 251 3.81 20.70 5.57
C GLN A 251 5.13 21.47 5.48
N GLU A 252 6.25 20.82 5.78
CA GLU A 252 7.59 21.40 5.69
C GLU A 252 8.22 21.18 4.31
N ALA A 253 7.79 20.14 3.59
CA ALA A 253 8.32 19.72 2.30
C ALA A 253 7.82 20.56 1.09
N PHE A 254 6.81 21.43 1.27
CA PHE A 254 6.18 22.22 0.20
C PHE A 254 5.92 23.67 0.60
#